data_AF-A0A2H3D9F8-F1
#
_entry.id   AF-A0A2H3D9F8-F1
#
_cell.length_a   1.000
_cell.length_b   1.000
_cell.length_c   1.000
_cell.angle_alpha   90.00
_cell.angle_beta   90.00
_cell.angle_gamma   90.00
#
_symmetry.space_group_name_H-M   'P 1'
#
loop_
_entity.id
_entity.type
_entity.pdbx_description
1 polymer ?
#
loop_
_entity_poly.entity_id
_entity_poly.type
_entity_poly.pdbx_seq_one_letter_code
_entity_poly.pdbx_strand_id
1 'polypeptide(L)'
;MPMERLSAKACCPLFTGRLSIGPEDDDVYRAQAIFDFEREGLPLIIFANWHGFSGGQQDMYEEVLKEGSKIVDGLSSYKQPIFIYIVPNGELRGGAWVILDPSIDKEQIEMYANVNGRASVLEPDASRQAAWTDGTAR
;
A
#
# COMPACT_ATOMS: atom_id res chain seq x y z
N MET A 1 -22.00 5.25 1.45
CA MET A 1 -21.90 6.36 0.47
C MET A 1 -21.62 5.77 -0.90
N PRO A 2 -22.42 6.05 -1.94
CA PRO A 2 -22.18 5.51 -3.28
C PRO A 2 -21.02 6.26 -3.93
N MET A 3 -19.96 5.52 -4.28
CA MET A 3 -18.63 5.99 -4.69
C MET A 3 -18.56 6.33 -6.21
N GLU A 4 -19.64 6.80 -6.82
CA GLU A 4 -19.75 6.95 -8.28
C GLU A 4 -19.45 8.36 -8.81
N ARG A 5 -19.03 9.31 -7.95
CA ARG A 5 -18.81 10.71 -8.35
C ARG A 5 -17.60 11.38 -7.71
N LEU A 6 -16.52 10.63 -7.45
CA LEU A 6 -15.24 11.28 -7.17
C LEU A 6 -14.65 11.75 -8.50
N SER A 7 -14.62 13.08 -8.66
CA SER A 7 -13.96 13.79 -9.76
C SER A 7 -12.59 13.17 -10.02
N ALA A 8 -12.32 12.81 -11.28
CA ALA A 8 -11.11 12.10 -11.75
C ALA A 8 -9.76 12.81 -11.46
N LYS A 9 -9.77 13.91 -10.71
CA LYS A 9 -8.60 14.68 -10.29
C LYS A 9 -8.10 14.37 -8.88
N ALA A 10 -8.80 13.55 -8.08
CA ALA A 10 -8.39 13.23 -6.70
C ALA A 10 -8.08 11.72 -6.50
N CYS A 11 -8.10 10.96 -7.59
CA CYS A 11 -8.00 9.52 -7.56
C CYS A 11 -6.61 9.12 -8.05
N CYS A 12 -5.75 8.67 -7.13
CA CYS A 12 -4.62 7.85 -7.53
C CYS A 12 -5.22 6.57 -8.13
N PRO A 13 -4.87 6.17 -9.38
CA PRO A 13 -5.48 5.02 -10.02
C PRO A 13 -5.33 3.77 -9.13
N LEU A 14 -6.23 2.80 -9.30
CA LEU A 14 -6.17 1.51 -8.64
C LEU A 14 -4.80 0.86 -8.89
N PHE A 15 -3.90 0.97 -7.93
CA PHE A 15 -2.58 0.37 -8.01
C PHE A 15 -2.66 -1.05 -7.49
N THR A 16 -2.82 -2.01 -8.39
CA THR A 16 -2.85 -3.43 -8.07
C THR A 16 -1.48 -4.05 -8.31
N GLY A 17 -0.94 -4.87 -7.41
CA GLY A 17 0.30 -5.62 -7.70
C GLY A 17 1.28 -5.75 -6.53
N ARG A 18 2.50 -6.21 -6.82
CA ARG A 18 3.63 -6.27 -5.88
C ARG A 18 4.55 -5.08 -6.17
N LEU A 19 5.20 -4.53 -5.14
CA LEU A 19 6.21 -3.48 -5.32
C LEU A 19 7.49 -4.10 -5.91
N SER A 20 7.89 -3.76 -7.13
CA SER A 20 9.10 -4.21 -7.84
C SER A 20 9.83 -3.01 -8.47
N ILE A 21 11.06 -3.22 -8.96
CA ILE A 21 11.74 -2.20 -9.77
C ILE A 21 12.00 -2.76 -11.16
N GLY A 22 11.55 -2.02 -12.16
CA GLY A 22 11.56 -2.39 -13.55
C GLY A 22 11.20 -1.19 -14.43
N PRO A 23 11.64 -1.16 -15.69
CA PRO A 23 11.43 -0.02 -16.58
C PRO A 23 9.96 0.22 -16.97
N GLU A 24 9.06 -0.73 -16.69
CA GLU A 24 7.61 -0.61 -16.88
C GLU A 24 6.84 -0.56 -15.55
N ASP A 25 7.54 -0.43 -14.42
CA ASP A 25 6.92 -0.64 -13.10
C ASP A 25 6.18 0.61 -12.60
N ASP A 26 4.95 0.39 -12.13
CA ASP A 26 4.05 1.43 -11.62
C ASP A 26 4.57 2.11 -10.33
N ASP A 27 5.60 1.59 -9.66
CA ASP A 27 5.97 1.95 -8.28
C ASP A 27 6.63 3.33 -8.16
N VAL A 28 7.51 3.66 -9.11
CA VAL A 28 8.10 5.00 -9.22
C VAL A 28 7.00 6.05 -9.44
N TYR A 29 5.96 5.68 -10.19
CA TYR A 29 4.81 6.56 -10.45
C TYR A 29 3.93 6.76 -9.22
N ARG A 30 3.86 5.79 -8.29
CA ARG A 30 3.09 5.92 -7.03
C ARG A 30 3.66 7.01 -6.12
N ALA A 31 4.97 6.95 -5.83
CA ALA A 31 5.61 7.93 -4.97
C ALA A 31 5.53 9.33 -5.58
N GLN A 32 5.81 9.45 -6.89
CA GLN A 32 5.73 10.71 -7.61
C GLN A 32 4.32 11.30 -7.59
N ALA A 33 3.29 10.48 -7.79
CA ALA A 33 1.89 10.93 -7.73
C ALA A 33 1.55 11.54 -6.36
N ILE A 34 1.98 10.93 -5.26
CA ILE A 34 1.75 11.47 -3.90
C ILE A 34 2.36 12.87 -3.78
N PHE A 35 3.62 13.06 -4.18
CA PHE A 35 4.25 14.37 -4.12
C PHE A 35 3.56 15.41 -5.02
N ASP A 36 3.06 15.00 -6.19
CA ASP A 36 2.32 15.88 -7.09
C ASP A 36 0.96 16.30 -6.48
N PHE A 37 0.22 15.39 -5.86
CA PHE A 37 -1.03 15.73 -5.16
C PHE A 37 -0.82 16.61 -3.93
N GLU A 38 0.28 16.38 -3.18
CA GLU A 38 0.66 17.24 -2.05
C GLU A 38 0.92 18.67 -2.53
N ARG A 39 1.67 18.82 -3.63
CA ARG A 39 1.98 20.12 -4.24
C ARG A 39 0.73 20.83 -4.74
N GLU A 40 -0.25 20.10 -5.25
CA GLU A 40 -1.55 20.64 -5.65
C GLU A 40 -2.50 20.92 -4.48
N GLY A 41 -2.15 20.44 -3.27
CA GLY A 41 -2.97 20.60 -2.07
C GLY A 41 -4.30 19.85 -2.16
N LEU A 42 -4.31 18.72 -2.87
CA LEU A 42 -5.51 17.91 -3.09
C LEU A 42 -5.60 16.76 -2.07
N PRO A 43 -6.81 16.37 -1.66
CA PRO A 43 -6.99 15.16 -0.86
C PRO A 43 -6.58 13.94 -1.69
N LEU A 44 -5.96 12.97 -1.02
CA LEU A 44 -5.47 11.75 -1.65
C LEU A 44 -6.40 10.58 -1.34
N ILE A 45 -6.76 9.79 -2.35
CA ILE A 45 -7.51 8.54 -2.18
C ILE A 45 -6.69 7.41 -2.80
N ILE A 46 -6.41 6.38 -2.00
CA ILE A 46 -5.63 5.20 -2.39
C ILE A 46 -6.54 3.97 -2.36
N PHE A 47 -6.74 3.35 -3.52
CA PHE A 47 -7.36 2.03 -3.63
C PHE A 47 -6.30 0.94 -3.49
N ALA A 48 -6.20 0.36 -2.29
CA ALA A 48 -5.12 -0.51 -1.90
C ALA A 48 -5.40 -1.96 -2.29
N ASN A 49 -4.50 -2.54 -3.10
CA ASN A 49 -4.44 -3.97 -3.42
C ASN A 49 -2.98 -4.38 -3.68
N TRP A 50 -2.14 -4.34 -2.63
CA TRP A 50 -0.70 -4.58 -2.74
C TRP A 50 -0.25 -5.89 -2.08
N HIS A 51 0.31 -6.78 -2.89
CA HIS A 51 0.74 -8.12 -2.47
C HIS A 51 2.12 -8.16 -1.77
N GLY A 52 2.65 -7.01 -1.35
CA GLY A 52 3.93 -6.90 -0.66
C GLY A 52 5.07 -6.37 -1.55
N PHE A 53 6.30 -6.48 -1.05
CA PHE A 53 7.52 -6.14 -1.79
C PHE A 53 8.06 -7.35 -2.55
N SER A 54 8.71 -7.10 -3.69
CA SER A 54 9.51 -8.10 -4.39
C SER A 54 10.80 -8.37 -3.63
N GLY A 55 10.99 -9.64 -3.25
CA GLY A 55 12.21 -10.13 -2.60
C GLY A 55 13.21 -10.74 -3.58
N GLY A 56 13.07 -10.47 -4.88
CA GLY A 56 14.03 -10.92 -5.90
C GLY A 56 15.41 -10.27 -5.66
N GLN A 57 16.50 -10.99 -5.95
CA GLN A 57 17.85 -10.43 -5.80
C GLN A 57 18.04 -9.17 -6.65
N GLN A 58 17.43 -9.13 -7.84
CA GLN A 58 17.48 -7.98 -8.73
C GLN A 58 16.77 -6.76 -8.12
N ASP A 59 15.52 -6.90 -7.68
CA ASP A 59 14.75 -5.81 -7.06
C ASP A 59 15.43 -5.25 -5.79
N MET A 60 16.04 -6.15 -5.01
CA MET A 60 16.80 -5.75 -3.82
C MET A 60 18.08 -4.99 -4.18
N TYR A 61 18.76 -5.38 -5.27
CA TYR A 61 19.93 -4.67 -5.80
C TYR A 61 19.55 -3.30 -6.40
N GLU A 62 18.38 -3.22 -7.03
CA GLU A 62 17.83 -1.99 -7.62
C GLU A 62 17.23 -1.04 -6.57
N GLU A 63 17.35 -1.37 -5.28
CA GLU A 63 16.93 -0.53 -4.15
C GLU A 63 15.40 -0.43 -3.95
N VAL A 64 14.63 -1.52 -4.15
CA VAL A 64 13.15 -1.55 -3.95
C VAL A 64 12.68 -1.02 -2.59
N LEU A 65 13.50 -1.18 -1.56
CA LEU A 65 13.22 -0.66 -0.23
C LEU A 65 13.27 0.88 -0.15
N LYS A 66 14.12 1.51 -0.97
CA LYS A 66 14.26 2.97 -1.05
C LYS A 66 13.07 3.59 -1.78
N GLU A 67 12.54 2.92 -2.79
CA GLU A 67 11.28 3.36 -3.43
C GLU A 67 10.11 3.23 -2.46
N GLY A 68 10.04 2.13 -1.69
CA GLY A 68 9.05 1.98 -0.62
C GLY A 68 9.14 3.08 0.45
N SER A 69 10.35 3.49 0.84
CA SER A 69 10.51 4.55 1.85
C SER A 69 10.07 5.92 1.34
N LYS A 70 10.27 6.25 0.05
CA LYS A 70 9.79 7.51 -0.54
C LYS A 70 8.26 7.66 -0.42
N ILE A 71 7.51 6.56 -0.51
CA ILE A 71 6.06 6.58 -0.31
C ILE A 71 5.73 6.95 1.13
N VAL A 72 6.40 6.32 2.11
CA VAL A 72 6.22 6.62 3.54
C VAL A 72 6.57 8.08 3.83
N ASP A 73 7.68 8.57 3.28
CA ASP A 73 8.11 9.96 3.44
C ASP A 73 7.05 10.93 2.89
N GLY A 74 6.52 10.66 1.69
CA GLY A 74 5.48 11.48 1.08
C GLY A 74 4.15 11.47 1.84
N LEU A 75 3.78 10.33 2.45
CA LEU A 75 2.58 10.24 3.30
C LEU A 75 2.78 10.96 4.64
N SER A 76 3.99 10.93 5.20
CA SER A 76 4.34 11.61 6.45
C SER A 76 4.41 13.13 6.33
N SER A 77 4.81 13.66 5.16
CA SER A 77 4.81 15.12 4.90
C SER A 77 3.45 15.68 4.49
N TYR A 78 2.50 14.81 4.16
CA TYR A 78 1.21 15.19 3.60
C TYR A 78 0.35 15.96 4.59
N LYS A 79 -0.33 17.03 4.14
CA LYS A 79 -1.12 17.92 5.01
C LYS A 79 -2.62 17.89 4.77
N GLN A 80 -3.05 17.26 3.67
CA GLN A 80 -4.45 17.10 3.32
C GLN A 80 -4.92 15.70 3.73
N PRO A 81 -6.23 15.45 3.86
CA PRO A 81 -6.71 14.14 4.27
C PRO A 81 -6.36 13.08 3.21
N ILE A 82 -5.91 11.93 3.70
CA ILE A 82 -5.57 10.73 2.92
C ILE A 82 -6.56 9.62 3.29
N PHE A 83 -7.26 9.09 2.28
CA PHE A 83 -8.19 7.99 2.45
C PHE A 83 -7.63 6.72 1.81
N ILE A 84 -7.42 5.69 2.61
CA ILE A 84 -6.94 4.39 2.15
C ILE A 84 -8.11 3.42 2.15
N TYR A 85 -8.46 2.86 0.99
CA TYR A 85 -9.55 1.89 0.85
C TYR A 85 -9.03 0.55 0.33
N ILE A 86 -9.10 -0.50 1.15
CA ILE A 86 -8.87 -1.87 0.68
C ILE A 86 -10.10 -2.32 -0.10
N VAL A 87 -9.87 -2.59 -1.38
CA VAL A 87 -10.92 -2.99 -2.33
C VAL A 87 -11.47 -4.39 -2.01
N PRO A 88 -12.71 -4.72 -2.45
CA PRO A 88 -13.26 -6.07 -2.27
C PRO A 88 -12.35 -7.12 -2.92
N ASN A 89 -12.09 -8.22 -2.21
CA ASN A 89 -11.12 -9.25 -2.62
C ASN A 89 -9.67 -8.76 -2.80
N GLY A 90 -9.39 -7.51 -2.42
CA GLY A 90 -8.04 -6.98 -2.38
C GLY A 90 -7.28 -7.55 -1.19
N GLU A 91 -5.97 -7.73 -1.37
CA GLU A 91 -5.10 -8.22 -0.32
C GLU A 91 -3.97 -7.22 -0.07
N LEU A 92 -3.82 -6.79 1.18
CA LEU A 92 -2.69 -5.99 1.64
C LEU A 92 -1.76 -6.86 2.48
N ARG A 93 -0.54 -7.08 2.01
CA ARG A 93 0.35 -8.12 2.57
C ARG A 93 1.71 -7.58 3.00
N GLY A 94 2.24 -8.17 4.07
CA GLY A 94 3.64 -8.01 4.49
C GLY A 94 4.07 -6.56 4.59
N GLY A 95 5.16 -6.22 3.91
CA GLY A 95 5.68 -4.85 3.93
C GLY A 95 4.77 -3.82 3.25
N ALA A 96 3.87 -4.20 2.35
CA ALA A 96 2.96 -3.24 1.73
C ALA A 96 1.91 -2.69 2.72
N TRP A 97 1.55 -3.48 3.75
CA TRP A 97 0.73 -2.97 4.86
C TRP A 97 1.47 -1.85 5.61
N VAL A 98 2.76 -2.04 5.88
CA VAL A 98 3.57 -1.10 6.67
C VAL A 98 3.65 0.28 6.00
N ILE A 99 3.69 0.34 4.67
CA ILE A 99 3.76 1.61 3.92
C ILE A 99 2.46 2.42 4.02
N LEU A 100 1.32 1.75 4.19
CA LEU A 100 -0.01 2.36 4.18
C LEU A 100 -0.63 2.42 5.59
N ASP A 101 0.17 2.22 6.63
CA ASP A 101 -0.33 2.12 7.99
C ASP A 101 -0.74 3.52 8.52
N PRO A 102 -1.96 3.69 9.08
CA PRO A 102 -2.40 4.96 9.65
C PRO A 102 -1.54 5.48 10.80
N SER A 103 -0.65 4.66 11.38
CA SER A 103 0.29 5.11 12.39
C SER A 103 1.37 6.07 11.87
N ILE A 104 1.56 6.15 10.54
CA ILE A 104 2.46 7.13 9.90
C ILE A 104 1.99 8.55 10.20
N ASP A 105 0.71 8.84 9.96
CA ASP A 105 0.05 10.09 10.33
C ASP A 105 -1.41 9.83 10.70
N LYS A 106 -1.69 9.79 12.00
CA LYS A 106 -3.03 9.49 12.52
C LYS A 106 -4.03 10.65 12.36
N GLU A 107 -3.55 11.85 12.07
CA GLU A 107 -4.41 13.02 11.91
C GLU A 107 -4.93 13.13 10.48
N GLN A 108 -4.10 12.81 9.50
CA GLN A 108 -4.46 12.92 8.08
C GLN A 108 -4.88 11.60 7.44
N ILE A 109 -4.41 10.45 7.95
CA ILE A 109 -4.67 9.15 7.33
C ILE A 109 -5.87 8.45 7.96
N GLU A 110 -6.88 8.18 7.13
CA GLU A 110 -8.00 7.30 7.47
C GLU A 110 -8.00 6.05 6.59
N MET A 111 -8.15 4.88 7.22
CA MET A 111 -8.15 3.60 6.53
C MET A 111 -9.48 2.87 6.67
N TYR A 112 -9.97 2.40 5.54
CA TYR A 112 -11.21 1.65 5.38
C TYR A 112 -10.92 0.33 4.68
N ALA A 113 -11.55 -0.74 5.13
CA ALA A 113 -11.44 -2.03 4.48
C ALA A 113 -12.82 -2.56 4.09
N ASN A 114 -12.91 -3.13 2.89
CA ASN A 114 -14.09 -3.92 2.54
C ASN A 114 -14.17 -5.17 3.42
N VAL A 115 -15.38 -5.65 3.72
CA VAL A 115 -15.63 -6.88 4.51
C VAL A 115 -14.94 -8.10 3.89
N ASN A 116 -14.78 -8.13 2.57
CA ASN A 116 -14.10 -9.20 1.84
C ASN A 116 -12.62 -8.91 1.57
N GLY A 117 -12.11 -7.74 1.99
CA GLY A 117 -10.69 -7.40 1.90
C GLY A 117 -9.89 -8.14 2.95
N ARG A 118 -8.64 -8.47 2.64
CA ARG A 118 -7.74 -9.14 3.59
C ARG A 118 -6.50 -8.28 3.82
N ALA A 119 -6.09 -8.20 5.08
CA ALA A 119 -4.84 -7.59 5.48
C ALA A 119 -4.10 -8.57 6.39
N SER A 120 -2.86 -8.90 6.07
CA SER A 120 -2.05 -9.79 6.89
C SER A 120 -0.57 -9.44 6.79
N VAL A 121 0.13 -9.55 7.92
CA VAL A 121 1.59 -9.39 7.96
C VAL A 121 2.30 -10.56 7.25
N LEU A 122 1.67 -11.75 7.21
CA LEU A 122 2.25 -12.95 6.59
C LEU A 122 1.31 -13.57 5.55
N GLU A 123 1.90 -14.18 4.51
CA GLU A 123 1.20 -15.06 3.57
C GLU A 123 0.44 -16.18 4.33
N PRO A 124 -0.77 -16.58 3.90
CA PRO A 124 -1.52 -17.70 4.51
C PRO A 124 -0.72 -19.00 4.57
N ASP A 125 0.14 -19.25 3.59
CA ASP A 125 0.99 -20.45 3.57
C ASP A 125 2.18 -20.32 4.53
N ALA A 126 2.76 -19.13 4.66
CA ALA A 126 3.85 -18.87 5.60
C ALA A 126 3.39 -18.92 7.07
N SER A 127 2.21 -18.36 7.34
CA SER A 127 1.58 -18.41 8.67
C SER A 127 1.17 -19.84 9.05
N ARG A 128 0.64 -20.63 8.10
CA ARG A 128 0.46 -22.07 8.32
C ARG A 128 1.79 -22.73 8.62
N GLN A 129 2.81 -22.59 7.77
CA GLN A 129 4.10 -23.25 7.94
C GLN A 129 4.76 -22.91 9.30
N ALA A 130 4.70 -21.65 9.73
CA ALA A 130 5.22 -21.22 11.03
C ALA A 130 4.49 -21.90 12.20
N ALA A 131 3.16 -21.99 12.14
CA ALA A 131 2.33 -22.69 13.12
C ALA A 131 2.54 -24.23 13.11
N TRP A 132 2.99 -24.81 12.00
CA TRP A 132 3.33 -26.24 11.96
C TRP A 132 4.69 -26.54 12.60
N THR A 133 5.62 -25.59 12.56
CA THR A 133 6.98 -25.78 13.11
C THR A 133 7.08 -25.51 14.62
N ASP A 134 6.12 -24.83 15.22
CA ASP A 134 6.14 -24.47 16.66
C ASP A 134 5.59 -25.55 17.60
N GLY A 135 5.10 -26.67 17.05
CA GLY A 135 4.62 -27.81 17.85
C GLY A 135 3.35 -27.53 18.67
N THR A 136 2.65 -26.42 18.44
CA THR A 136 1.41 -26.06 19.17
C THR A 136 0.11 -26.43 18.46
N ALA A 137 0.16 -27.24 17.40
CA ALA A 137 -1.03 -27.89 16.85
C ALA A 137 -1.34 -29.19 17.62
N ARG A 138 -2.21 -29.10 18.64
CA ARG A 138 -2.98 -30.24 19.15
C ARG A 138 -4.40 -30.19 18.61
#